data_AF-A0A3Q1FFI3-F1
#
_entry.id   AF-A0A3Q1FFI3-F1
#
_cell.length_a   1.000
_cell.length_b   1.000
_cell.length_c   1.000
_cell.angle_alpha   90.00
_cell.angle_beta   90.00
_cell.angle_gamma   90.00
#
_symmetry.space_group_name_H-M   'P 1'
#
loop_
_entity.id
_entity.type
_entity.pdbx_description
1 polymer ?
#
loop_
_entity_poly.entity_id
_entity_poly.type
_entity_poly.pdbx_seq_one_letter_code
_entity_poly.pdbx_strand_id
1 'polypeptide(L)'
;MINVNRLFVLSRSFGVGKRLLAARVRHVGREATLLQLRRSFKIHSRNLAYAKDLFLGQVNKVFPYPEIGNEELEEINQLVAPVERFFTEDVDSAKIDRDAKIPPETLNGLKELGLFGIMVPEEYGGLGLSNTMYARLAEIISLDGSIAVTLAAHQAIGLKVRMN
;
A
#
# COMPACT_ATOMS: atom_id res chain seq x y z
N MET A 1 37.38 5.71 37.80
CA MET A 1 36.06 5.79 38.46
C MET A 1 35.58 4.38 38.78
N ILE A 2 35.29 4.12 40.06
CA ILE A 2 34.97 2.82 40.65
C ILE A 2 33.44 2.67 40.67
N ASN A 3 32.90 1.55 40.18
CA ASN A 3 31.45 1.27 40.18
C ASN A 3 31.12 0.27 41.30
N VAL A 4 30.07 0.60 42.04
CA VAL A 4 29.69 0.07 43.35
C VAL A 4 28.49 -0.85 43.15
N ASN A 5 28.70 -2.17 43.16
CA ASN A 5 27.60 -3.13 43.31
C ASN A 5 27.96 -4.14 44.39
N ARG A 6 27.36 -3.96 45.57
CA ARG A 6 27.32 -4.96 46.64
C ARG A 6 25.87 -5.38 46.88
N LEU A 7 25.70 -6.70 46.91
CA LEU A 7 24.85 -7.48 47.82
C LEU A 7 23.40 -7.05 48.00
N PHE A 8 22.46 -7.97 47.71
CA PHE A 8 21.75 -8.66 48.79
C PHE A 8 21.16 -9.99 48.30
N VAL A 9 21.59 -11.06 48.98
CA VAL A 9 21.01 -12.41 48.98
C VAL A 9 20.06 -12.49 50.19
N LEU A 10 18.94 -13.21 50.07
CA LEU A 10 18.22 -13.98 51.12
C LEU A 10 16.91 -14.50 50.48
N SER A 11 16.79 -15.77 50.09
CA SER A 11 16.51 -16.99 50.89
C SER A 11 15.02 -17.33 51.06
N ARG A 12 14.62 -18.42 50.39
CA ARG A 12 13.81 -19.57 50.86
C ARG A 12 12.46 -19.37 51.60
N SER A 13 11.42 -19.92 50.95
CA SER A 13 10.67 -21.14 51.38
C SER A 13 9.18 -21.02 51.76
N PHE A 14 8.44 -21.98 51.16
CA PHE A 14 7.37 -22.83 51.69
C PHE A 14 5.90 -22.40 51.61
N GLY A 15 5.08 -23.34 51.09
CA GLY A 15 3.61 -23.27 51.15
C GLY A 15 2.84 -24.12 50.13
N VAL A 16 3.30 -25.32 49.77
CA VAL A 16 2.55 -26.24 48.89
C VAL A 16 1.47 -26.97 49.69
N GLY A 17 0.22 -26.80 49.25
CA GLY A 17 -0.76 -27.87 49.05
C GLY A 17 -1.29 -28.63 50.27
N LYS A 18 -2.57 -28.41 50.59
CA LYS A 18 -3.48 -29.44 51.12
C LYS A 18 -4.93 -28.94 51.16
N ARG A 19 -5.80 -29.48 50.31
CA ARG A 19 -7.03 -30.24 50.66
C ARG A 19 -8.05 -30.23 49.50
N LEU A 20 -8.20 -31.40 48.91
CA LEU A 20 -9.38 -31.86 48.19
C LEU A 20 -10.54 -32.02 49.19
N LEU A 21 -11.73 -31.56 48.82
CA LEU A 21 -13.01 -32.23 49.12
C LEU A 21 -14.11 -31.62 48.25
N ALA A 22 -14.47 -32.37 47.22
CA ALA A 22 -15.72 -32.19 46.50
C ALA A 22 -16.88 -32.76 47.33
N ALA A 23 -18.02 -32.06 47.40
CA ALA A 23 -19.34 -32.62 47.06
C ALA A 23 -20.52 -31.67 47.35
N ARG A 24 -21.39 -31.58 46.34
CA ARG A 24 -22.88 -31.58 46.38
C ARG A 24 -23.67 -30.25 46.44
N VAL A 25 -24.06 -29.82 45.23
CA VAL A 25 -25.41 -29.45 44.73
C VAL A 25 -26.43 -28.88 45.72
N ARG A 26 -26.94 -27.67 45.42
CA ARG A 26 -28.38 -27.37 45.39
C ARG A 26 -28.68 -26.24 44.41
N HIS A 27 -29.61 -26.52 43.50
CA HIS A 27 -30.29 -25.56 42.64
C HIS A 27 -31.00 -24.47 43.46
N VAL A 28 -31.06 -23.26 42.91
CA VAL A 28 -32.24 -22.39 42.73
C VAL A 28 -31.76 -20.94 42.64
N GLY A 29 -32.06 -20.27 41.53
CA GLY A 29 -31.75 -18.86 41.31
C GLY A 29 -31.75 -18.52 39.83
N ARG A 30 -32.94 -18.40 39.24
CA ARG A 30 -33.19 -17.64 38.01
C ARG A 30 -32.63 -16.21 38.17
N GLU A 31 -32.38 -15.54 37.05
CA GLU A 31 -31.79 -14.19 36.90
C GLU A 31 -30.25 -14.19 36.67
N ALA A 32 -29.79 -14.88 35.64
CA ALA A 32 -28.59 -14.47 34.91
C ALA A 32 -28.99 -14.20 33.46
N THR A 33 -29.83 -13.16 33.35
CA THR A 33 -29.81 -12.14 32.30
C THR A 33 -28.78 -12.44 31.23
N LEU A 34 -29.28 -12.93 30.10
CA LEU A 34 -28.80 -12.64 28.74
C LEU A 34 -27.37 -12.08 28.75
N LEU A 35 -26.39 -12.94 29.00
CA LEU A 35 -25.01 -12.73 28.60
C LEU A 35 -25.04 -12.78 27.07
N GLN A 36 -25.61 -11.70 26.50
CA GLN A 36 -25.40 -11.28 25.15
C GLN A 36 -23.92 -11.42 24.95
N LEU A 37 -23.62 -12.31 24.02
CA LEU A 37 -22.36 -12.50 23.37
C LEU A 37 -21.93 -11.15 22.76
N ARG A 38 -21.61 -10.14 23.58
CA ARG A 38 -20.70 -9.08 23.21
C ARG A 38 -19.35 -9.75 23.17
N ARG A 39 -19.11 -10.50 22.07
CA ARG A 39 -17.78 -10.60 21.50
C ARG A 39 -17.34 -9.15 21.30
N SER A 40 -16.71 -8.59 22.32
CA SER A 40 -15.83 -7.45 22.16
C SER A 40 -14.73 -7.96 21.24
N PHE A 41 -14.95 -7.86 19.94
CA PHE A 41 -13.87 -7.77 19.00
C PHE A 41 -13.08 -6.54 19.42
N LYS A 42 -12.08 -6.73 20.29
CA LYS A 42 -10.99 -5.78 20.45
C LYS A 42 -10.25 -5.82 19.12
N ILE A 43 -10.76 -5.05 18.16
CA ILE A 43 -9.98 -4.68 16.99
C ILE A 43 -8.89 -3.79 17.57
N HIS A 44 -7.71 -4.35 17.76
CA HIS A 44 -6.52 -3.57 18.06
C HIS A 44 -6.30 -2.66 16.86
N SER A 45 -6.79 -1.42 16.94
CA SER A 45 -6.74 -0.46 15.84
C SER A 45 -5.30 0.03 15.70
N ARG A 46 -4.51 -0.67 14.89
CA ARG A 46 -3.35 -0.09 14.22
C ARG A 46 -3.87 0.40 12.87
N ASN A 47 -4.02 1.72 12.74
CA ASN A 47 -4.37 2.48 11.52
C ASN A 47 -5.29 1.75 10.53
N LEU A 48 -6.59 1.89 10.72
CA LEU A 48 -7.57 1.51 9.71
C LEU A 48 -7.63 2.57 8.60
N ALA A 49 -7.94 2.14 7.38
CA ALA A 49 -8.21 3.02 6.25
C ALA A 49 -9.39 3.95 6.59
N TYR A 50 -9.25 5.26 6.36
CA TYR A 50 -10.26 6.27 6.69
C TYR A 50 -11.68 5.88 6.22
N ALA A 51 -11.79 5.32 5.02
CA ALA A 51 -13.07 4.85 4.48
C ALA A 51 -13.76 3.83 5.41
N LYS A 52 -13.02 2.91 6.03
CA LYS A 52 -13.56 1.95 6.99
C LYS A 52 -14.08 2.63 8.24
N ASP A 53 -13.36 3.63 8.74
CA ASP A 53 -13.71 4.32 9.98
C ASP A 53 -15.00 5.14 9.81
N LEU A 54 -15.21 5.70 8.61
CA LEU A 54 -16.47 6.34 8.24
C LEU A 54 -17.68 5.40 8.43
N PHE A 55 -17.57 4.13 8.00
CA PHE A 55 -18.63 3.13 8.22
C PHE A 55 -18.84 2.77 9.71
N LEU A 56 -17.84 3.00 10.56
CA LEU A 56 -17.92 2.78 12.01
C LEU A 56 -18.36 4.03 12.79
N GLY A 57 -18.72 5.11 12.09
CA GLY A 57 -19.06 6.41 12.70
C GLY A 57 -17.85 7.11 13.33
N GLN A 58 -16.63 6.70 12.98
CA GLN A 58 -15.38 7.29 13.42
C GLN A 58 -14.84 8.22 12.34
N VAL A 59 -14.62 9.48 12.68
CA VAL A 59 -14.01 10.45 11.76
C VAL A 59 -12.53 10.62 12.13
N ASN A 60 -11.67 9.83 11.49
CA ASN A 60 -10.21 9.99 11.59
C ASN A 60 -9.73 11.10 10.65
N LYS A 61 -8.58 11.72 10.93
CA LYS A 61 -8.08 12.83 10.10
C LYS A 61 -7.29 12.30 8.91
N VAL A 62 -7.80 12.56 7.69
CA VAL A 62 -7.05 12.41 6.41
C VAL A 62 -6.18 13.65 6.13
N PHE A 63 -6.47 14.75 6.83
CA PHE A 63 -5.82 16.03 6.63
C PHE A 63 -4.55 16.18 7.48
N PRO A 64 -3.53 16.90 6.99
CA PRO A 64 -3.49 17.65 5.73
C PRO A 64 -3.28 16.76 4.49
N TYR A 65 -3.51 17.32 3.29
CA TYR A 65 -3.25 16.62 2.03
C TYR A 65 -1.76 16.22 1.97
N PRO A 66 -1.42 14.99 1.53
CA PRO A 66 -0.03 14.57 1.40
C PRO A 66 0.66 15.36 0.28
N GLU A 67 1.77 16.01 0.61
CA GLU A 67 2.64 16.69 -0.36
C GLU A 67 3.83 15.80 -0.71
N ILE A 68 4.33 15.94 -1.94
CA ILE A 68 5.55 15.27 -2.40
C ILE A 68 6.78 16.11 -2.10
N GLY A 69 7.96 15.47 -2.01
CA GLY A 69 9.22 16.17 -1.81
C GLY A 69 9.63 17.01 -3.03
N ASN A 70 10.42 18.06 -2.81
CA ASN A 70 10.91 18.92 -3.91
C ASN A 70 11.81 18.15 -4.91
N GLU A 71 12.60 17.21 -4.43
CA GLU A 71 13.48 16.38 -5.28
C GLU A 71 12.65 15.50 -6.24
N GLU A 72 11.63 14.82 -5.70
CA GLU A 72 10.68 14.02 -6.49
C GLU A 72 9.92 14.88 -7.52
N LEU A 73 9.60 16.12 -7.16
CA LEU A 73 8.96 17.09 -8.05
C LEU A 73 9.89 17.55 -9.19
N GLU A 74 11.17 17.77 -8.91
CA GLU A 74 12.15 18.14 -9.94
C GLU A 74 12.38 16.97 -10.91
N GLU A 75 12.50 15.75 -10.40
CA GLU A 75 12.68 14.53 -11.18
C GLU A 75 11.50 14.28 -12.14
N ILE A 76 10.26 14.34 -11.64
CA ILE A 76 9.08 14.13 -12.51
C ILE A 76 8.96 15.21 -13.58
N ASN A 77 9.31 16.47 -13.27
CA ASN A 77 9.23 17.55 -14.25
C ASN A 77 10.21 17.36 -15.42
N GLN A 78 11.35 16.71 -15.19
CA GLN A 78 12.29 16.37 -16.27
C GLN A 78 11.74 15.29 -17.20
N LEU A 79 10.90 14.38 -16.69
CA LEU A 79 10.26 13.31 -17.48
C LEU A 79 8.97 13.76 -18.16
N VAL A 80 8.22 14.68 -17.57
CA VAL A 80 6.93 15.16 -18.10
C VAL A 80 7.11 15.83 -19.47
N ALA A 81 8.06 16.76 -19.60
CA ALA A 81 8.26 17.51 -20.83
C ALA A 81 8.54 16.64 -22.08
N PRO A 82 9.48 15.67 -22.06
CA PRO A 82 9.72 14.82 -23.23
C PRO A 82 8.55 13.87 -23.52
N VAL A 83 7.86 13.35 -22.50
CA VAL A 83 6.70 12.47 -22.70
C VAL A 83 5.54 13.26 -23.31
N GLU A 84 5.24 14.44 -22.78
CA GLU A 84 4.18 15.31 -23.32
C GLU A 84 4.47 15.71 -24.77
N ARG A 85 5.73 16.02 -25.09
CA ARG A 85 6.13 16.31 -26.47
C ARG A 85 5.89 15.12 -27.39
N PHE A 86 6.32 13.92 -26.99
CA PHE A 86 6.11 12.72 -27.80
C PHE A 86 4.63 12.44 -28.08
N PHE A 87 3.77 12.56 -27.05
CA PHE A 87 2.33 12.37 -27.22
C PHE A 87 1.64 13.47 -28.04
N THR A 88 2.23 14.67 -28.12
CA THR A 88 1.67 15.79 -28.88
C THR A 88 2.16 15.81 -30.34
N GLU A 89 3.43 15.49 -30.57
CA GLU A 89 4.10 15.66 -31.86
C GLU A 89 4.19 14.35 -32.66
N ASP A 90 4.44 13.21 -32.01
CA ASP A 90 4.76 11.94 -32.68
C ASP A 90 3.59 10.94 -32.68
N VAL A 91 2.67 11.04 -31.73
CA VAL A 91 1.53 10.11 -31.59
C VAL A 91 0.34 10.58 -32.42
N ASP A 92 -0.07 9.77 -33.40
CA ASP A 92 -1.33 9.94 -34.14
C ASP A 92 -2.38 8.96 -33.62
N SER A 93 -3.12 9.37 -32.58
CA SER A 93 -4.20 8.57 -31.98
C SER A 93 -5.31 8.21 -32.97
N ALA A 94 -5.67 9.11 -33.88
CA ALA A 94 -6.72 8.85 -34.85
C ALA A 94 -6.31 7.76 -35.84
N LYS A 95 -5.03 7.70 -36.22
CA LYS A 95 -4.49 6.60 -37.01
C LYS A 95 -4.47 5.28 -36.24
N ILE A 96 -4.04 5.28 -34.98
CA ILE A 96 -4.04 4.09 -34.12
C ILE A 96 -5.44 3.47 -34.05
N ASP A 97 -6.47 4.30 -33.84
CA ASP A 97 -7.85 3.85 -33.75
C ASP A 97 -8.39 3.33 -35.09
N ARG A 98 -8.11 4.03 -36.20
CA ARG A 98 -8.54 3.58 -37.55
C ARG A 98 -7.89 2.28 -37.97
N ASP A 99 -6.60 2.13 -37.71
CA ASP A 99 -5.81 0.97 -38.12
C ASP A 99 -5.91 -0.18 -37.11
N ALA A 100 -6.57 0.05 -35.96
CA ALA A 100 -6.67 -0.86 -34.82
C ALA A 100 -5.31 -1.42 -34.38
N LYS A 101 -4.26 -0.61 -34.52
CA LYS A 101 -2.87 -1.03 -34.32
C LYS A 101 -1.99 0.15 -33.94
N ILE A 102 -1.21 -0.03 -32.87
CA ILE A 102 -0.15 0.92 -32.51
C ILE A 102 1.02 0.69 -33.47
N PRO A 103 1.48 1.74 -34.20
CA PRO A 103 2.59 1.60 -35.12
C PRO A 103 3.89 1.19 -34.41
N PRO A 104 4.76 0.37 -35.04
CA PRO A 104 6.05 -0.03 -34.45
C PRO A 104 6.95 1.16 -34.07
N GLU A 105 6.92 2.24 -34.85
CA GLU A 105 7.65 3.47 -34.58
C GLU A 105 7.21 4.10 -33.24
N THR A 106 5.92 4.16 -32.98
CA THR A 106 5.36 4.66 -31.71
C THR A 106 5.76 3.75 -30.56
N LEU A 107 5.67 2.42 -30.73
CA LEU A 107 6.10 1.47 -29.69
C LEU A 107 7.59 1.60 -29.36
N ASN A 108 8.43 1.86 -30.35
CA ASN A 108 9.86 2.10 -30.13
C ASN A 108 10.09 3.41 -29.38
N GLY A 109 9.38 4.50 -29.73
CA GLY A 109 9.46 5.76 -28.99
C GLY A 109 9.05 5.60 -27.51
N LEU A 110 7.96 4.88 -27.24
CA LEU A 110 7.53 4.56 -25.87
C LEU A 110 8.60 3.77 -25.09
N LYS A 111 9.33 2.88 -25.78
CA LYS A 111 10.43 2.10 -25.20
C LYS A 111 11.65 2.97 -24.92
N GLU A 112 12.03 3.85 -25.84
CA GLU A 112 13.15 4.78 -25.68
C GLU A 112 12.92 5.76 -24.52
N LEU A 113 11.66 6.17 -24.31
CA LEU A 113 11.22 6.96 -23.15
C LEU A 113 11.13 6.16 -21.83
N GLY A 114 11.37 4.84 -21.85
CA GLY A 114 11.32 3.99 -20.65
C GLY A 114 9.92 3.70 -20.11
N LEU A 115 8.85 4.01 -20.86
CA LEU A 115 7.47 3.97 -20.36
C LEU A 115 6.93 2.54 -20.09
N PHE A 116 7.61 1.50 -20.59
CA PHE A 116 7.31 0.12 -20.23
C PHE A 116 7.76 -0.23 -18.80
N GLY A 117 8.76 0.47 -18.26
CA GLY A 117 9.42 0.17 -16.98
C GLY A 117 9.24 1.24 -15.90
N ILE A 118 8.15 2.03 -15.93
CA ILE A 118 7.99 3.24 -15.09
C ILE A 118 8.22 2.97 -13.60
N MET A 119 7.59 1.95 -13.03
CA MET A 119 7.73 1.62 -11.60
C MET A 119 8.75 0.51 -11.32
N VAL A 120 9.45 0.02 -12.35
CA VAL A 120 10.48 -1.02 -12.17
C VAL A 120 11.74 -0.35 -11.59
N PRO A 121 12.36 -0.90 -10.53
CA PRO A 121 13.58 -0.33 -9.97
C PRO A 121 14.69 -0.14 -11.01
N GLU A 122 15.49 0.92 -10.85
CA GLU A 122 16.60 1.24 -11.77
C GLU A 122 17.62 0.11 -11.88
N GLU A 123 17.84 -0.67 -10.80
CA GLU A 123 18.73 -1.84 -10.79
C GLU A 123 18.32 -2.93 -11.81
N TYR A 124 17.05 -2.94 -12.22
CA TYR A 124 16.51 -3.83 -13.23
C TYR A 124 16.28 -3.12 -14.59
N GLY A 125 16.78 -1.89 -14.75
CA GLY A 125 16.66 -1.09 -15.97
C GLY A 125 15.31 -0.39 -16.15
N GLY A 126 14.55 -0.17 -15.07
CA GLY A 126 13.36 0.67 -15.09
C GLY A 126 13.64 2.12 -14.68
N LEU A 127 12.57 2.91 -14.53
CA LEU A 127 12.66 4.31 -14.11
C LEU A 127 12.56 4.50 -12.58
N GLY A 128 12.18 3.48 -11.82
CA GLY A 128 12.13 3.54 -10.35
C GLY A 128 11.09 4.51 -9.77
N LEU A 129 10.12 4.97 -10.56
CA LEU A 129 9.23 6.05 -10.14
C LEU A 129 8.26 5.64 -9.04
N SER A 130 7.94 6.60 -8.18
CA SER A 130 6.90 6.46 -7.15
C SER A 130 5.50 6.33 -7.76
N ASN A 131 4.51 5.89 -6.96
CA ASN A 131 3.11 5.85 -7.41
C ASN A 131 2.58 7.25 -7.79
N THR A 132 3.03 8.32 -7.12
CA THR A 132 2.58 9.68 -7.41
C THR A 132 3.16 10.18 -8.73
N MET A 133 4.44 9.92 -8.97
CA MET A 133 5.11 10.22 -10.23
C MET A 133 4.50 9.42 -11.39
N TYR A 134 4.24 8.12 -11.18
CA TYR A 134 3.52 7.29 -12.13
C TYR A 134 2.14 7.87 -12.45
N ALA A 135 1.37 8.28 -11.44
CA ALA A 135 0.07 8.89 -11.66
C ALA A 135 0.16 10.16 -12.54
N ARG A 136 1.18 11.00 -12.30
CA ARG A 136 1.40 12.20 -13.11
C ARG A 136 1.74 11.88 -14.57
N LEU A 137 2.58 10.88 -14.84
CA LEU A 137 2.83 10.43 -16.21
C LEU A 137 1.60 9.76 -16.84
N ALA A 138 0.83 9.02 -16.06
CA ALA A 138 -0.38 8.34 -16.52
C ALA A 138 -1.44 9.35 -17.03
N GLU A 139 -1.50 10.55 -16.46
CA GLU A 139 -2.37 11.63 -16.97
C GLU A 139 -2.02 12.01 -18.42
N ILE A 140 -0.73 12.06 -18.75
CA ILE A 140 -0.25 12.40 -20.10
C ILE A 140 -0.43 11.19 -21.04
N ILE A 141 -0.05 10.00 -20.59
CA ILE A 141 -0.19 8.77 -21.36
C ILE A 141 -1.65 8.51 -21.74
N SER A 142 -2.60 8.96 -20.90
CA SER A 142 -4.04 8.84 -21.15
C SER A 142 -4.55 9.72 -22.29
N LEU A 143 -3.71 10.56 -22.91
CA LEU A 143 -4.04 11.24 -24.17
C LEU A 143 -4.37 10.24 -25.29
N ASP A 144 -3.75 9.04 -25.26
CA ASP A 144 -4.09 7.92 -26.13
C ASP A 144 -4.52 6.69 -25.31
N GLY A 145 -5.80 6.34 -25.38
CA GLY A 145 -6.36 5.23 -24.61
C GLY A 145 -5.78 3.86 -24.99
N SER A 146 -5.44 3.64 -26.26
CA SER A 146 -4.88 2.38 -26.77
C SER A 146 -3.47 2.13 -26.22
N ILE A 147 -2.63 3.17 -26.21
CA ILE A 147 -1.30 3.15 -25.62
C ILE A 147 -1.40 3.00 -24.09
N ALA A 148 -2.28 3.77 -23.44
CA ALA A 148 -2.47 3.71 -21.99
C ALA A 148 -2.82 2.29 -21.51
N VAL A 149 -3.79 1.64 -22.17
CA VAL A 149 -4.17 0.26 -21.83
C VAL A 149 -3.05 -0.73 -22.12
N THR A 150 -2.30 -0.53 -23.21
CA THR A 150 -1.16 -1.40 -23.57
C THR A 150 -0.07 -1.35 -22.50
N LEU A 151 0.32 -0.15 -22.05
CA LEU A 151 1.32 0.03 -20.99
C LEU A 151 0.80 -0.48 -19.65
N ALA A 152 -0.45 -0.17 -19.29
CA ALA A 152 -1.05 -0.64 -18.04
C ALA A 152 -1.14 -2.17 -17.99
N ALA A 153 -1.54 -2.83 -19.08
CA ALA A 153 -1.57 -4.30 -19.16
C ALA A 153 -0.18 -4.91 -19.04
N HIS A 154 0.82 -4.31 -19.71
CA HIS A 154 2.21 -4.74 -19.61
C HIS A 154 2.73 -4.71 -18.16
N GLN A 155 2.44 -3.64 -17.42
CA GLN A 155 2.92 -3.47 -16.05
C GLN A 155 2.11 -4.26 -15.02
N ALA A 156 0.78 -4.26 -15.13
CA ALA A 156 -0.10 -4.91 -14.17
C ALA A 156 -0.05 -6.45 -14.27
N ILE A 157 0.10 -6.98 -15.48
CA ILE A 157 0.01 -8.43 -15.75
C ILE A 157 1.38 -9.01 -16.11
N GLY A 158 2.10 -8.37 -17.04
CA GLY A 158 3.34 -8.91 -17.60
C GLY A 158 4.52 -8.93 -16.63
N LEU A 159 4.74 -7.83 -15.91
CA LEU A 159 5.90 -7.69 -15.00
C LEU A 159 5.62 -8.18 -13.57
N LYS A 160 4.39 -7.99 -13.07
CA LYS A 160 4.03 -8.30 -11.68
C LYS A 160 4.16 -9.78 -11.30
N VAL A 161 4.08 -10.69 -12.27
CA VAL A 161 4.22 -12.15 -12.06
C VAL A 161 5.67 -12.58 -11.78
N ARG A 162 6.68 -11.75 -12.09
CA ARG A 162 8.10 -12.15 -12.04
C ARG A 162 8.89 -11.54 -10.87
N MET A 163 8.30 -10.59 -10.12
CA MET A 163 8.99 -9.82 -9.07
C MET A 163 8.58 -10.22 -7.65
N ASN A 164 7.98 -11.40 -7.46
CA ASN A 164 7.47 -11.88 -6.18
C ASN A 164 7.90 -13.31 -5.89
#